data_AF-A0A7C4Z2E1-F1
#
_entry.id   AF-A0A7C4Z2E1-F1
#
_cell.length_a   1.000
_cell.length_b   1.000
_cell.length_c   1.000
_cell.angle_alpha   90.00
_cell.angle_beta   90.00
_cell.angle_gamma   90.00
#
_symmetry.space_group_name_H-M   'P 1'
#
loop_
_entity.id
_entity.type
_entity.pdbx_description
1 polymer ?
#
loop_
_entity_poly.entity_id
_entity_poly.type
_entity_poly.pdbx_seq_one_letter_code
_entity_poly.pdbx_strand_id
1 'polypeptide(L)'
;MGRRIFLSFKPTPDRFIARLPMAEISEVEGDVVELLSMAEEIYGIYIARMKNLVNEINELRKLKKFSARVAWVLGDLIFELRDRLGALSFQLDGIYEHLTRDLGANKKWLEKVVILRRYLPDKEMIPPDLKWGYFEHSTRRKAEQLREDYYRTECRDGDALLPRDAG
;
A
#
# COMPACT_ATOMS: atom_id res chain seq x y z
N MET A 1 7.56 20.19 6.16
CA MET A 1 7.06 18.82 6.46
C MET A 1 7.15 18.62 7.96
N GLY A 2 6.02 18.39 8.63
CA GLY A 2 6.02 18.05 10.06
C GLY A 2 6.76 16.73 10.31
N ARG A 3 7.39 16.60 11.47
CA ARG A 3 8.04 15.36 11.90
C ARG A 3 6.98 14.28 12.09
N ARG A 4 7.25 13.08 11.58
CA ARG A 4 6.35 11.92 11.76
C ARG A 4 6.84 11.08 12.92
N ILE A 5 5.88 10.60 13.69
CA ILE A 5 6.07 9.85 14.91
C ILE A 5 5.97 8.35 14.59
N PHE A 6 6.96 7.58 15.02
CA PHE A 6 7.01 6.16 14.73
C PHE A 6 6.19 5.36 15.75
N LEU A 7 5.26 4.56 15.25
CA LEU A 7 4.46 3.65 16.07
C LEU A 7 4.60 2.20 15.62
N SER A 8 4.30 1.31 16.55
CA SER A 8 4.14 -0.11 16.28
C SER A 8 2.78 -0.60 16.77
N PHE A 9 2.26 -1.64 16.15
CA PHE A 9 1.03 -2.30 16.58
C PHE A 9 1.31 -3.70 17.14
N LYS A 10 0.68 -4.03 18.27
CA LYS A 10 0.64 -5.40 18.80
C LYS A 10 -0.74 -6.01 18.56
N PRO A 11 -0.85 -7.17 17.88
CA PRO A 11 -2.12 -7.87 17.74
C PRO A 11 -2.58 -8.43 19.09
N THR A 12 -3.89 -8.39 19.33
CA THR A 12 -4.62 -9.12 20.36
C THR A 12 -5.70 -9.98 19.69
N PRO A 13 -6.43 -10.83 20.43
CA PRO A 13 -7.48 -11.66 19.83
C PRO A 13 -8.55 -10.84 19.08
N ASP A 14 -8.90 -9.66 19.59
CA ASP A 14 -10.03 -8.88 19.09
C ASP A 14 -9.62 -7.61 18.34
N ARG A 15 -8.39 -7.11 18.55
CA ARG A 15 -7.95 -5.81 18.02
C ARG A 15 -6.44 -5.68 17.87
N PHE A 16 -6.00 -4.50 17.47
CA PHE A 16 -4.60 -4.08 17.53
C PHE A 16 -4.44 -3.02 18.60
N ILE A 17 -3.32 -3.06 19.32
CA ILE A 17 -2.95 -2.04 20.30
C ILE A 17 -1.78 -1.24 19.75
N ALA A 18 -1.95 0.07 19.61
CA ALA A 18 -0.90 0.97 19.19
C ALA A 18 0.10 1.18 20.33
N ARG A 19 1.38 1.27 19.98
CA ARG A 19 2.47 1.47 20.92
C ARG A 19 3.36 2.58 20.42
N LEU A 20 3.56 3.54 21.28
CA LEU A 20 4.44 4.67 21.06
C LEU A 20 5.65 4.58 22.00
N PRO A 21 6.89 4.78 21.52
CA PRO A 21 8.04 4.95 22.40
C PRO A 21 7.83 6.13 23.35
N MET A 22 8.18 5.97 24.63
CA MET A 22 7.98 7.03 25.64
C MET A 22 8.62 8.37 25.21
N ALA A 23 9.77 8.31 24.53
CA ALA A 23 10.49 9.47 24.04
C ALA A 23 9.73 10.29 22.98
N GLU A 24 8.75 9.69 22.29
CA GLU A 24 7.99 10.37 21.24
C GLU A 24 6.64 10.92 21.74
N ILE A 25 6.22 10.61 22.98
CA ILE A 25 4.94 11.09 23.54
C ILE A 25 4.88 12.62 23.59
N SER A 26 5.98 13.29 23.94
CA SER A 26 6.04 14.75 24.00
C SER A 26 6.03 15.42 22.63
N GLU A 27 6.17 14.64 21.55
CA GLU A 27 6.15 15.15 20.17
C GLU A 27 4.75 15.09 19.55
N VAL A 28 3.80 14.39 20.19
CA VAL A 28 2.42 14.28 19.70
C VAL A 28 1.65 15.56 20.03
N GLU A 29 1.14 16.23 19.00
CA GLU A 29 0.19 17.33 19.16
C GLU A 29 -1.24 16.79 19.31
N GLY A 30 -1.90 17.11 20.43
CA GLY A 30 -3.29 16.72 20.71
C GLY A 30 -3.44 15.67 21.81
N ASP A 31 -4.62 15.08 21.92
CA ASP A 31 -4.88 13.98 22.87
C ASP A 31 -4.26 12.69 22.34
N VAL A 32 -3.14 12.29 22.95
CA VAL A 32 -2.39 11.09 22.58
C VAL A 32 -3.26 9.83 22.66
N VAL A 33 -4.15 9.73 23.65
CA VAL A 33 -4.98 8.55 23.85
C VAL A 33 -6.01 8.43 22.73
N GLU A 34 -6.65 9.54 22.38
CA GLU A 34 -7.60 9.61 21.26
C GLU A 34 -6.91 9.26 19.93
N LEU A 35 -5.77 9.90 19.65
CA LEU A 35 -5.00 9.67 18.43
C LEU A 35 -4.52 8.22 18.29
N LEU A 36 -4.05 7.59 19.38
CA LEU A 36 -3.68 6.18 19.38
C LEU A 36 -4.90 5.28 19.12
N SER A 37 -6.05 5.57 19.73
CA SER A 37 -7.29 4.83 19.47
C SER A 37 -7.72 4.93 18.00
N MET A 38 -7.62 6.12 17.39
CA MET A 38 -7.90 6.30 15.96
C MET A 38 -6.91 5.52 15.08
N ALA A 39 -5.62 5.52 15.44
CA ALA A 39 -4.61 4.76 14.73
C ALA A 39 -4.85 3.24 14.82
N GLU A 40 -5.28 2.72 15.98
CA GLU A 40 -5.70 1.34 16.17
C GLU A 40 -6.85 0.94 15.26
N GLU A 41 -7.88 1.78 15.19
CA GLU A 41 -9.04 1.55 14.34
C GLU A 41 -8.65 1.54 12.85
N ILE A 42 -7.91 2.55 12.39
CA ILE A 42 -7.40 2.64 11.02
C ILE A 42 -6.61 1.39 10.68
N TYR A 43 -5.63 1.04 11.51
CA TYR A 43 -4.78 -0.13 11.24
C TYR A 43 -5.60 -1.42 11.20
N GLY A 44 -6.50 -1.63 12.16
CA GLY A 44 -7.37 -2.81 12.21
C GLY A 44 -8.25 -2.97 10.97
N ILE A 45 -8.91 -1.89 10.54
CA ILE A 45 -9.76 -1.89 9.34
C ILE A 45 -8.94 -2.27 8.10
N TYR A 46 -7.78 -1.66 7.92
CA TYR A 46 -6.94 -1.89 6.74
C TYR A 46 -6.31 -3.28 6.73
N ILE A 47 -5.84 -3.79 7.88
CA ILE A 47 -5.36 -5.17 7.99
C ILE A 47 -6.47 -6.17 7.67
N ALA A 48 -7.69 -5.96 8.17
CA ALA A 48 -8.82 -6.85 7.86
C ALA A 48 -9.12 -6.87 6.34
N ARG A 49 -9.18 -5.70 5.70
CA ARG A 49 -9.38 -5.57 4.24
C ARG A 49 -8.27 -6.27 3.46
N MET A 50 -7.01 -5.98 3.79
CA MET A 50 -5.86 -6.59 3.12
C MET A 50 -5.82 -8.10 3.33
N LYS A 51 -6.17 -8.61 4.51
CA LYS A 51 -6.20 -10.04 4.80
C LYS A 51 -7.26 -10.77 3.97
N ASN A 52 -8.45 -10.19 3.84
CA ASN A 52 -9.48 -10.72 2.95
C ASN A 52 -9.00 -10.77 1.50
N LEU A 53 -8.35 -9.70 1.02
CA LEU A 53 -7.79 -9.64 -0.33
C LEU A 53 -6.63 -10.63 -0.53
N VAL A 54 -5.75 -10.81 0.46
CA VAL A 54 -4.67 -11.81 0.41
C VAL A 54 -5.25 -13.23 0.34
N ASN A 55 -6.31 -13.52 1.08
CA ASN A 55 -7.02 -14.80 0.99
C ASN A 55 -7.61 -15.02 -0.40
N GLU A 56 -8.26 -14.02 -0.98
CA GLU A 56 -8.77 -14.06 -2.36
C GLU A 56 -7.64 -14.29 -3.37
N ILE A 57 -6.53 -13.57 -3.24
CA ILE A 57 -5.34 -13.74 -4.09
C ILE A 57 -4.81 -15.17 -4.00
N ASN A 58 -4.78 -15.77 -2.81
CA ASN A 58 -4.32 -17.13 -2.63
C ASN A 58 -5.23 -18.14 -3.34
N GLU A 59 -6.55 -17.95 -3.32
CA GLU A 59 -7.49 -18.78 -4.09
C GLU A 59 -7.32 -18.56 -5.61
N LEU A 60 -7.20 -17.32 -6.06
CA LEU A 60 -6.97 -16.99 -7.48
C LEU A 60 -5.65 -17.56 -8.00
N ARG A 61 -4.61 -17.64 -7.17
CA ARG A 61 -3.33 -18.27 -7.52
C ARG A 61 -3.46 -19.76 -7.77
N LYS A 62 -4.21 -20.49 -6.92
CA LYS A 62 -4.50 -21.92 -7.12
C LYS A 62 -5.18 -22.15 -8.47
N LEU A 63 -6.05 -21.22 -8.88
CA LEU A 63 -6.77 -21.26 -10.16
C LEU A 63 -6.00 -20.67 -11.34
N LYS A 64 -4.77 -20.16 -11.17
CA LYS A 64 -3.98 -19.44 -12.19
C LYS A 64 -4.72 -18.22 -12.80
N LYS A 65 -5.60 -17.58 -12.02
CA LYS A 65 -6.43 -16.42 -12.39
C LYS A 65 -6.01 -15.12 -11.69
N PHE A 66 -4.86 -15.11 -11.02
CA PHE A 66 -4.38 -13.94 -10.30
C PHE A 66 -3.94 -12.81 -11.26
N SER A 67 -4.76 -11.76 -11.35
CA SER A 67 -4.49 -10.58 -12.21
C SER A 67 -3.57 -9.57 -11.52
N ALA A 68 -2.87 -8.78 -12.34
CA ALA A 68 -2.02 -7.71 -11.85
C ALA A 68 -2.84 -6.57 -11.20
N ARG A 69 -4.07 -6.32 -11.67
CA ARG A 69 -4.99 -5.34 -11.05
C ARG A 69 -5.31 -5.68 -9.60
N VAL A 70 -5.53 -6.96 -9.27
CA VAL A 70 -5.80 -7.38 -7.87
C VAL A 70 -4.56 -7.15 -7.00
N ALA A 71 -3.37 -7.45 -7.52
CA ALA A 71 -2.12 -7.15 -6.80
C ALA A 71 -1.94 -5.63 -6.58
N TRP A 72 -2.32 -4.82 -7.57
CA TRP A 72 -2.29 -3.37 -7.46
C TRP A 72 -3.23 -2.87 -6.36
N VAL A 73 -4.46 -3.39 -6.25
CA VAL A 73 -5.41 -3.01 -5.19
C VAL A 73 -4.82 -3.27 -3.81
N LEU A 74 -4.11 -4.39 -3.62
CA LEU A 74 -3.41 -4.64 -2.35
C LEU A 74 -2.33 -3.57 -2.09
N GLY A 75 -1.57 -3.19 -3.12
CA GLY A 75 -0.60 -2.11 -3.01
C GLY A 75 -1.26 -0.78 -2.67
N ASP A 76 -2.41 -0.48 -3.26
CA ASP A 76 -3.17 0.74 -3.00
C ASP A 76 -3.66 0.81 -1.55
N LEU A 77 -4.20 -0.28 -1.01
CA LEU A 77 -4.57 -0.39 0.41
C LEU A 77 -3.38 -0.15 1.36
N ILE A 78 -2.17 -0.58 1.00
CA ILE A 78 -0.95 -0.32 1.78
C ILE A 78 -0.60 1.17 1.77
N PHE A 79 -0.73 1.83 0.62
CA PHE A 79 -0.50 3.27 0.52
C PHE A 79 -1.56 4.07 1.28
N GLU A 80 -2.83 3.71 1.13
CA GLU A 80 -3.93 4.34 1.87
C GLU A 80 -3.75 4.20 3.39
N LEU A 81 -3.40 3.01 3.89
CA LEU A 81 -3.09 2.81 5.31
C LEU A 81 -1.98 3.78 5.77
N ARG A 82 -0.87 3.84 5.02
CA ARG A 82 0.25 4.73 5.34
C ARG A 82 -0.19 6.19 5.34
N ASP A 83 -1.00 6.61 4.37
CA ASP A 83 -1.41 8.00 4.22
C ASP A 83 -2.44 8.39 5.29
N ARG A 84 -3.33 7.47 5.69
CA ARG A 84 -4.28 7.65 6.80
C ARG A 84 -3.58 7.76 8.15
N LEU A 85 -2.58 6.93 8.42
CA LEU A 85 -1.74 7.10 9.61
C LEU A 85 -0.93 8.40 9.52
N GLY A 86 -0.39 8.73 8.35
CA GLY A 86 0.34 9.97 8.12
C GLY A 86 -0.49 11.24 8.39
N ALA A 87 -1.82 11.18 8.18
CA ALA A 87 -2.74 12.26 8.52
C ALA A 87 -2.90 12.48 10.03
N LEU A 88 -2.57 11.47 10.85
CA LEU A 88 -2.47 11.56 12.32
C LEU A 88 -1.02 11.85 12.77
N SER A 89 -0.16 12.34 11.87
CA SER A 89 1.29 12.54 12.11
C SER A 89 2.05 11.26 12.46
N PHE A 90 1.48 10.11 12.14
CA PHE A 90 1.95 8.79 12.53
C PHE A 90 2.57 8.03 11.35
N GLN A 91 3.58 7.21 11.62
CA GLN A 91 4.18 6.30 10.65
C GLN A 91 4.50 4.95 11.28
N LEU A 92 4.29 3.87 10.53
CA LEU A 92 4.68 2.54 10.96
C LEU A 92 6.19 2.38 11.04
N ASP A 93 6.68 1.94 12.19
CA ASP A 93 8.03 1.42 12.35
C ASP A 93 8.13 0.02 11.72
N GLY A 94 8.79 -0.09 10.57
CA GLY A 94 8.88 -1.36 9.84
C GLY A 94 7.56 -1.83 9.23
N ILE A 95 7.06 -1.11 8.21
CA ILE A 95 5.80 -1.46 7.53
C ILE A 95 5.78 -2.91 7.01
N TYR A 96 6.89 -3.41 6.48
CA TYR A 96 6.93 -4.77 5.92
C TYR A 96 6.90 -5.84 7.00
N GLU A 97 7.51 -5.59 8.15
CA GLU A 97 7.53 -6.46 9.31
C GLU A 97 6.10 -6.62 9.86
N HIS A 98 5.40 -5.50 10.01
CA HIS A 98 3.99 -5.45 10.39
C HIS A 98 3.09 -6.21 9.40
N LEU A 99 3.18 -5.89 8.11
CA LEU A 99 2.35 -6.54 7.09
C LEU A 99 2.66 -8.03 6.93
N THR A 100 3.92 -8.44 7.02
CA THR A 100 4.31 -9.86 6.94
C THR A 100 3.70 -10.66 8.11
N ARG A 101 3.78 -10.11 9.32
CA ARG A 101 3.21 -10.72 10.53
C ARG A 101 1.69 -10.84 10.44
N ASP A 102 1.01 -9.75 10.08
CA ASP A 102 -0.44 -9.64 10.22
C ASP A 102 -1.21 -10.20 9.02
N LEU A 103 -0.61 -10.18 7.82
CA LEU A 103 -1.19 -10.73 6.60
C LEU A 103 -0.74 -12.17 6.32
N GLY A 104 0.32 -12.65 6.97
CA GLY A 104 0.93 -13.96 6.67
C GLY A 104 1.51 -14.04 5.25
N ALA A 105 1.83 -12.89 4.65
CA ALA A 105 2.30 -12.78 3.27
C ALA A 105 3.83 -12.65 3.21
N ASN A 106 4.45 -13.16 2.14
CA ASN A 106 5.91 -13.08 1.99
C ASN A 106 6.38 -11.63 1.77
N LYS A 107 7.38 -11.18 2.54
CA LYS A 107 7.98 -9.84 2.46
C LYS A 107 8.38 -9.42 1.04
N LYS A 108 9.12 -10.27 0.31
CA LYS A 108 9.55 -9.96 -1.08
C LYS A 108 8.36 -9.81 -2.02
N TRP A 109 7.27 -10.53 -1.79
CA TRP A 109 6.06 -10.37 -2.59
C TRP A 109 5.35 -9.04 -2.27
N LEU A 110 5.23 -8.67 -1.00
CA LEU A 110 4.69 -7.37 -0.58
C LEU A 110 5.52 -6.20 -1.13
N GLU A 111 6.85 -6.31 -1.12
CA GLU A 111 7.75 -5.33 -1.74
C GLU A 111 7.44 -5.14 -3.24
N LYS A 112 7.26 -6.23 -3.98
CA LYS A 112 6.86 -6.16 -5.40
C LYS A 112 5.49 -5.52 -5.58
N VAL A 113 4.51 -5.85 -4.74
CA VAL A 113 3.18 -5.22 -4.77
C VAL A 113 3.28 -3.70 -4.55
N VAL A 114 4.06 -3.26 -3.57
CA VAL A 114 4.33 -1.84 -3.32
C VAL A 114 5.06 -1.18 -4.49
N ILE A 115 6.04 -1.85 -5.09
CA ILE A 115 6.73 -1.37 -6.30
C ILE A 115 5.73 -1.19 -7.44
N LEU A 116 4.88 -2.19 -7.72
CA LEU A 116 3.89 -2.09 -8.80
C LEU A 116 3.02 -0.84 -8.62
N ARG A 117 2.42 -0.66 -7.43
CA ARG A 117 1.57 0.50 -7.12
C ARG A 117 2.31 1.84 -7.18
N ARG A 118 3.60 1.85 -6.82
CA ARG A 118 4.43 3.07 -6.87
C ARG A 118 4.67 3.54 -8.30
N TYR A 119 4.90 2.61 -9.23
CA TYR A 119 5.22 2.93 -10.62
C TYR A 119 3.99 3.06 -11.50
N LEU A 120 2.87 2.45 -11.13
CA LEU A 120 1.58 2.61 -11.80
C LEU A 120 0.62 3.32 -10.82
N PRO A 121 0.55 4.66 -10.85
CA PRO A 121 -0.25 5.40 -9.87
C PRO A 121 -1.76 5.20 -10.02
N ASP A 122 -2.22 4.80 -11.20
CA ASP A 122 -3.60 4.49 -11.53
C ASP A 122 -3.73 3.01 -11.94
N LYS A 123 -4.78 2.36 -11.46
CA LYS A 123 -5.14 0.99 -11.79
C LYS A 123 -5.44 0.82 -13.28
N GLU A 124 -5.98 1.85 -13.94
CA GLU A 124 -6.36 1.78 -15.35
C GLU A 124 -5.15 1.70 -16.29
N MET A 125 -3.95 2.05 -15.81
CA MET A 125 -2.69 1.79 -16.53
C MET A 125 -2.39 0.29 -16.70
N ILE A 126 -3.09 -0.59 -15.96
CA ILE A 126 -2.92 -2.04 -16.05
C ILE A 126 -4.02 -2.62 -16.93
N PRO A 127 -3.74 -3.30 -18.04
CA PRO A 127 -4.76 -4.00 -18.81
C PRO A 127 -5.54 -5.02 -17.95
N PRO A 128 -6.87 -5.16 -18.13
CA PRO A 128 -7.72 -5.97 -17.25
C PRO A 128 -7.39 -7.47 -17.27
N ASP A 129 -6.85 -7.96 -18.37
CA ASP A 129 -6.45 -9.34 -18.60
C ASP A 129 -4.99 -9.63 -18.22
N LEU A 130 -4.21 -8.59 -17.87
CA LEU A 130 -2.80 -8.75 -17.55
C LEU A 130 -2.62 -9.53 -16.23
N LYS A 131 -1.95 -10.68 -16.32
CA LYS A 131 -1.70 -11.56 -15.17
C LYS A 131 -0.54 -11.08 -14.32
N TRP A 132 -0.59 -11.34 -13.01
CA TRP A 132 0.50 -10.99 -12.09
C TRP A 132 1.85 -11.61 -12.47
N GLY A 133 1.84 -12.83 -13.03
CA GLY A 133 3.05 -13.51 -13.50
C GLY A 133 3.87 -12.69 -14.50
N TYR A 134 3.23 -11.74 -15.22
CA TYR A 134 3.94 -10.78 -16.04
C TYR A 134 4.96 -9.98 -15.21
N PHE A 135 4.61 -9.50 -14.02
CA PHE A 135 5.47 -8.64 -13.19
C PHE A 135 6.42 -9.40 -12.27
N GLU A 136 6.29 -10.73 -12.14
CA GLU A 136 6.89 -11.48 -11.03
C GLU A 136 8.43 -11.41 -10.99
N HIS A 137 9.11 -11.40 -12.13
CA HIS A 137 10.58 -11.41 -12.20
C HIS A 137 11.23 -10.02 -12.28
N SER A 138 10.52 -9.02 -12.80
CA SER A 138 11.08 -7.70 -13.10
C SER A 138 10.05 -6.58 -12.91
N THR A 139 9.42 -6.58 -11.73
CA THR A 139 8.26 -5.74 -11.40
C THR A 139 8.46 -4.26 -11.74
N ARG A 140 9.58 -3.66 -11.29
CA ARG A 140 9.88 -2.25 -11.56
C ARG A 140 9.97 -1.95 -13.05
N ARG A 141 10.89 -2.63 -13.76
CA ARG A 141 11.15 -2.40 -15.19
C ARG A 141 9.87 -2.56 -16.03
N LYS A 142 9.06 -3.58 -15.72
CA LYS A 142 7.81 -3.83 -16.42
C LYS A 142 6.72 -2.81 -16.10
N ALA A 143 6.66 -2.32 -14.87
CA ALA A 143 5.75 -1.25 -14.48
C ALA A 143 6.15 0.09 -15.13
N GLU A 144 7.44 0.41 -15.19
CA GLU A 144 7.95 1.58 -15.91
C GLU A 144 7.60 1.50 -17.40
N GLN A 145 7.86 0.35 -18.04
CA GLN A 145 7.51 0.13 -19.44
C GLN A 145 6.00 0.31 -19.69
N LEU A 146 5.16 -0.32 -18.87
CA LEU A 146 3.71 -0.22 -19.04
C LEU A 146 3.19 1.21 -18.86
N ARG A 147 3.78 1.96 -17.93
CA ARG A 147 3.48 3.38 -17.75
C ARG A 147 3.86 4.21 -18.98
N GLU A 148 5.04 3.97 -19.55
CA GLU A 148 5.47 4.67 -20.77
C GLU A 148 4.56 4.35 -21.95
N ASP A 149 4.19 3.07 -22.12
CA ASP A 149 3.29 2.63 -23.20
C ASP A 149 1.91 3.29 -23.05
N TYR A 150 1.36 3.35 -21.83
CA TYR A 150 0.10 4.03 -21.53
C TYR A 150 0.12 5.51 -21.96
N TYR A 151 1.16 6.26 -21.61
CA TYR A 151 1.26 7.66 -22.01
C TYR A 151 1.49 7.84 -23.52
N ARG A 152 2.12 6.88 -24.20
CA ARG A 152 2.28 6.94 -25.66
C ARG A 152 0.97 6.72 -26.40
N THR A 153 0.07 5.88 -25.88
CA THR A 153 -1.23 5.62 -26.50
C THR A 153 -2.21 6.75 -26.23
N GLU A 154 -2.30 7.27 -25.00
CA GLU A 154 -3.18 8.40 -24.67
C GLU A 154 -2.82 9.68 -25.45
N CYS A 155 -1.53 9.95 -25.68
CA CYS A 155 -1.08 11.09 -26.47
C CYS A 155 -1.28 10.95 -27.99
N ARG A 156 -1.64 9.76 -28.50
CA ARG A 156 -1.94 9.57 -29.94
C ARG A 156 -3.39 9.87 -30.29
N ASP A 157 -4.29 9.71 -29.33
CA ASP A 157 -5.73 9.89 -29.53
C ASP A 157 -6.24 11.25 -29.00
N GLY A 158 -5.41 12.02 -28.30
CA GLY A 158 -5.72 13.37 -27.85
C GLY A 158 -4.53 14.32 -27.97
N ASP A 159 -4.72 15.44 -28.67
CA ASP A 159 -3.80 16.56 -28.72
C ASP A 159 -3.21 16.90 -27.34
N ALA A 160 -1.88 17.11 -27.35
CA ALA A 160 -1.01 17.55 -26.27
C ALA A 160 -1.68 18.19 -25.03
N LEU A 161 -1.69 17.46 -23.92
CA LEU A 161 -1.73 18.04 -22.58
C LEU A 161 -0.59 17.48 -21.75
N LEU A 162 0.59 18.08 -21.91
CA LEU A 162 1.65 17.97 -20.91
C LEU A 162 1.16 18.65 -19.61
N PRO A 163 1.19 17.97 -18.44
CA PRO A 163 1.07 18.67 -17.18
C PRO A 163 2.30 19.55 -17.02
N ARG A 164 2.05 20.86 -16.91
CA ARG A 164 3.05 21.84 -16.51
C ARG A 164 3.64 21.42 -15.17
N ASP A 165 4.96 21.43 -15.09
CA ASP A 165 5.70 21.41 -13.84
C ASP A 165 5.08 22.43 -12.86
N ALA A 166 4.67 21.94 -11.70
CA ALA A 166 4.45 22.78 -10.52
C ALA A 166 5.57 22.45 -9.55
N GLY A 167 6.51 23.39 -9.42
CA GLY A 167 7.54 23.40 -8.38
C GLY A 167 6.99 23.72 -7.00
#